data_AF-A0A2G9XPE7-F1
#
_entry.id   AF-A0A2G9XPE7-F1
#
_cell.length_a   1.000
_cell.length_b   1.000
_cell.length_c   1.000
_cell.angle_alpha   90.00
_cell.angle_beta   90.00
_cell.angle_gamma   90.00
#
_symmetry.space_group_name_H-M   'P 1'
#
loop_
_entity.id
_entity.type
_entity.pdbx_description
1 polymer ?
#
loop_
_entity_poly.entity_id
_entity_poly.type
_entity_poly.pdbx_seq_one_letter_code
_entity_poly.pdbx_strand_id
1 'polypeptide(L)' 'MPNESKTFRSFVSSTFSDLKAERNALQKKVFPELQKVREANQCRFQAVDLRCGV' A
#
# COMPACT_ATOMS: atom_id res chain seq x y z
N MET A 1 24.35 -4.05 -13.73
CA MET A 1 23.38 -2.94 -13.75
C MET A 1 22.58 -3.03 -12.45
N PRO A 2 22.56 -2.01 -11.57
CA PRO A 2 21.67 -2.10 -10.42
C PRO A 2 20.24 -2.12 -10.95
N ASN A 3 19.54 -3.24 -10.79
CA ASN A 3 18.09 -3.28 -10.93
C ASN A 3 17.55 -2.30 -9.89
N GLU A 4 17.32 -1.05 -10.31
CA GLU A 4 16.58 -0.05 -9.54
C GLU A 4 15.28 -0.73 -9.13
N SER A 5 15.27 -1.23 -7.91
CA SER A 5 14.16 -1.97 -7.35
C SER A 5 13.07 -0.93 -7.15
N LYS A 6 12.22 -0.72 -8.18
CA LYS A 6 11.17 0.29 -8.22
C LYS A 6 10.26 0.03 -7.03
N THR A 7 10.54 0.76 -5.95
CA THR A 7 9.88 0.59 -4.67
C THR A 7 8.81 1.65 -4.59
N PHE A 8 7.56 1.24 -4.74
CA PHE A 8 6.43 2.15 -4.65
C PHE A 8 5.88 2.14 -3.23
N ARG A 9 5.95 3.30 -2.58
CA ARG A 9 5.48 3.49 -1.21
C ARG A 9 4.16 4.25 -1.24
N SER A 10 3.11 3.63 -0.71
CA SER A 10 1.81 4.29 -0.57
C SER A 10 1.66 4.75 0.87
N PHE A 11 1.64 6.06 1.06
CA PHE A 11 1.40 6.69 2.37
C PHE A 11 -0.08 7.07 2.46
N VAL A 12 -0.77 6.51 3.44
CA VAL A 12 -2.17 6.85 3.70
C VAL A 12 -2.23 7.68 4.98
N SER A 13 -2.09 9.00 4.84
CA SER A 13 -2.33 9.98 5.92
C SER A 13 -3.75 10.49 5.84
N SER A 14 -4.68 9.73 6.42
CA SER A 14 -6.05 10.17 6.62
C SER A 14 -6.24 10.49 8.10
N THR A 15 -6.93 11.58 8.46
CA THR A 15 -7.36 11.89 9.85
C THR A 15 -8.48 10.99 10.36
N PHE A 16 -8.93 10.04 9.55
CA PHE A 16 -10.29 9.55 9.65
C PHE A 16 -10.46 8.34 10.55
N SER A 17 -10.88 8.59 11.79
CA SER A 17 -11.64 7.61 12.58
C SER A 17 -12.91 7.15 11.84
N ASP A 18 -13.39 7.95 10.87
CA ASP A 18 -14.59 7.75 10.07
C ASP A 18 -14.40 6.81 8.86
N LEU A 19 -13.25 6.89 8.15
CA LEU A 19 -12.93 6.13 6.93
C LEU A 19 -12.37 4.73 7.21
N LYS A 20 -12.77 4.12 8.33
CA LYS A 20 -12.40 2.75 8.67
C LYS A 20 -12.88 1.78 7.59
N ALA A 21 -14.08 2.04 7.06
CA ALA A 21 -14.68 1.26 5.98
C ALA A 21 -13.87 1.36 4.68
N GLU A 22 -13.54 2.58 4.21
CA GLU A 22 -12.69 2.75 3.04
C GLU A 22 -11.30 2.13 3.22
N ARG A 23 -10.66 2.27 4.38
CA ARG A 23 -9.35 1.63 4.62
C ARG A 23 -9.46 0.11 4.54
N ASN A 24 -10.50 -0.48 5.14
CA ASN A 24 -10.72 -1.93 5.08
C ASN A 24 -10.98 -2.38 3.63
N ALA A 25 -11.74 -1.60 2.87
CA ALA A 25 -11.96 -1.84 1.44
C ALA A 25 -10.65 -1.72 0.64
N LEU A 26 -9.79 -0.75 0.96
CA LEU A 26 -8.49 -0.56 0.32
C LEU A 26 -7.54 -1.73 0.62
N GLN A 27 -7.51 -2.21 1.86
CA GLN A 27 -6.75 -3.41 2.23
C GLN A 27 -7.30 -4.70 1.60
N LYS A 28 -8.63 -4.86 1.54
CA LYS A 28 -9.26 -6.06 0.96
C LYS A 28 -9.21 -6.11 -0.56
N LYS A 29 -9.31 -4.96 -1.23
CA LYS A 29 -9.40 -4.89 -2.71
C LYS A 29 -8.11 -4.42 -3.34
N VAL A 30 -7.54 -3.32 -2.85
CA VAL A 30 -6.42 -2.64 -3.52
C VAL A 30 -5.07 -3.30 -3.20
N PHE A 31 -4.82 -3.69 -1.96
CA PHE A 31 -3.54 -4.31 -1.58
C PHE A 31 -3.26 -5.65 -2.30
N PRO A 32 -4.21 -6.59 -2.45
CA PRO A 32 -3.97 -7.81 -3.22
C PRO A 32 -3.76 -7.54 -4.72
N GLU A 33 -4.46 -6.57 -5.29
CA GLU A 33 -4.24 -6.16 -6.69
C GLU A 33 -2.84 -5.54 -6.88
N LEU A 34 -2.41 -4.69 -5.94
CA LEU A 34 -1.04 -4.15 -5.93
C LEU A 34 0.01 -5.25 -5.71
N GLN A 35 -0.33 -6.34 -5.00
CA GLN A 35 0.54 -7.51 -4.90
C GLN A 35 0.70 -8.25 -6.24
N LYS A 36 -0.38 -8.40 -7.01
CA LYS A 36 -0.27 -8.98 -8.37
C LYS A 36 0.56 -8.10 -9.30
N VAL A 37 0.35 -6.78 -9.23
CA VAL A 37 1.10 -5.81 -10.03
C VAL A 37 2.59 -5.84 -9.69
N ARG A 38 2.96 -5.96 -8.41
CA ARG A 38 4.38 -6.08 -8.03
C ARG A 38 5.02 -7.37 -8.53
N GLU A 39 4.28 -8.49 -8.54
CA GLU A 39 4.77 -9.78 -9.03
C GLU A 39 5.06 -9.70 -10.53
N ALA A 40 4.14 -9.08 -11.29
CA ALA A 40 4.31 -8.87 -12.72
C ALA A 40 5.42 -7.86 -13.08
N ASN A 41 5.63 -6.83 -12.25
CA ASN A 41 6.57 -5.74 -12.55
C ASN A 41 7.91 -5.83 -11.81
N GLN A 42 8.17 -6.91 -11.06
CA GLN A 42 9.35 -7.06 -10.19
C GLN A 42 9.61 -5.85 -9.28
N CYS A 43 8.53 -5.21 -8.83
CA CYS A 43 8.57 -4.01 -8.00
C CYS A 43 8.40 -4.36 -6.53
N ARG A 44 8.73 -3.44 -5.61
CA ARG A 44 8.44 -3.62 -4.17
C ARG A 44 7.31 -2.68 -3.77
N PHE A 45 6.21 -3.23 -3.28
CA PHE A 45 5.11 -2.45 -2.71
C PHE A 45 5.24 -2.39 -1.18
N GLN A 46 5.26 -1.18 -0.63
CA GLN A 46 5.25 -0.96 0.81
C GLN A 46 4.13 0.02 1.15
N ALA A 47 3.05 -0.49 1.76
CA ALA A 47 2.03 0.34 2.35
C ALA A 47 2.55 0.89 3.69
N VAL A 48 2.68 2.20 3.80
CA VAL A 48 3.07 2.88 5.05
C VAL A 48 1.84 3.56 5.61
N ASP A 49 1.21 2.92 6.58
CA ASP A 49 0.10 3.49 7.34
C ASP A 49 0.67 4.29 8.52
N LEU A 50 0.53 5.61 8.47
CA LEU A 50 1.11 6.54 9.45
C LEU A 50 0.40 6.50 10.82
N ARG A 51 -0.58 5.59 11.02
CA ARG A 51 -1.27 5.39 12.31
C ARG A 51 -0.90 4.08 13.00
N CYS A 52 0.12 3.36 12.53
CA CYS A 52 0.65 2.22 13.26
C CYS A 52 1.22 2.70 14.61
N GLY A 53 0.39 2.72 15.67
CA GLY A 53 0.78 3.13 17.01
C GLY A 53 -0.11 4.15 17.75
N VAL A 54 -1.34 4.44 17.29
CA VAL A 54 -2.36 5.18 18.08
C VAL A 54 -3.55 4.32 18.45
#